data_AF-A0A8S3B7A6-F1
#
_entry.id   AF-A0A8S3B7A6-F1
#
_cell.length_a   1.000
_cell.length_b   1.000
_cell.length_c   1.000
_cell.angle_alpha   90.00
_cell.angle_beta   90.00
_cell.angle_gamma   90.00
#
_symmetry.space_group_name_H-M   'P 1'
#
loop_
_entity.id
_entity.type
_entity.pdbx_description
1 polymer ?
#
loop_
_entity_poly.entity_id
_entity_poly.type
_entity_poly.pdbx_seq_one_letter_code
_entity_poly.pdbx_strand_id
1 'polypeptide(L)' 'LTYPTALSGNVEVDYHQKLTLKFQVKAKQTDEFLRVQQAFLRLTNKKSNKEVIYLAEAATG' A
#
# COMPACT_ATOMS: atom_id res chain seq x y z
N LEU A 1 -8.27 4.87 -6.07
CA LEU A 1 -6.92 5.10 -6.60
C LEU A 1 -6.59 3.95 -7.53
N THR A 2 -6.17 4.25 -8.75
CA THR A 2 -5.83 3.23 -9.75
C THR A 2 -4.43 3.55 -10.25
N TYR A 3 -3.53 2.56 -10.21
CA TYR A 3 -2.20 2.70 -10.79
C TYR A 3 -2.30 3.16 -12.27
N PRO A 4 -1.48 4.14 -12.73
CA PRO A 4 -0.31 4.73 -12.07
C PRO A 4 -0.56 6.01 -11.27
N THR A 5 -1.81 6.28 -10.87
CA THR A 5 -2.18 7.54 -10.21
C THR A 5 -1.76 7.57 -8.73
N ALA A 6 -1.17 8.68 -8.30
CA ALA A 6 -0.88 8.96 -6.88
C ALA A 6 -2.02 9.78 -6.23
N LEU A 7 -2.11 9.73 -4.90
CA LEU A 7 -3.06 10.55 -4.15
C LEU A 7 -2.71 12.04 -4.31
N SER A 8 -3.70 12.88 -4.62
CA SER A 8 -3.52 14.32 -4.87
C SER A 8 -3.36 15.18 -3.60
N GLY A 9 -3.37 14.56 -2.42
CA GLY A 9 -3.29 15.24 -1.13
C GLY A 9 -2.54 14.41 -0.08
N ASN A 10 -2.38 15.00 1.10
CA ASN A 10 -1.79 14.33 2.25
C ASN A 10 -2.89 13.65 3.08
N VAL A 11 -2.54 12.52 3.71
CA VAL A 11 -3.38 11.88 4.73
C VAL A 11 -2.76 12.18 6.08
N GLU A 12 -3.54 12.78 6.97
CA GLU A 12 -3.15 13.03 8.36
C GLU A 12 -3.57 11.83 9.22
N VAL A 13 -2.71 11.47 10.16
CA VAL A 13 -2.85 10.30 11.03
C VAL A 13 -2.27 10.70 12.38
N ASP A 14 -3.02 10.45 13.45
CA ASP A 14 -2.62 10.79 14.81
C ASP A 14 -3.01 9.66 15.78
N TYR A 15 -3.10 9.96 17.08
CA TYR A 15 -3.51 8.96 18.07
C TYR A 15 -4.98 8.52 17.90
N HIS A 16 -5.86 9.40 17.42
CA HIS A 16 -7.29 9.15 17.24
C HIS A 16 -7.61 8.57 15.86
N GLN A 17 -6.80 8.89 14.85
CA GLN A 17 -7.00 8.48 13.46
C GLN A 17 -5.99 7.43 13.03
N LYS A 18 -6.47 6.29 12.53
CA LYS A 18 -5.61 5.21 12.02
C LYS A 18 -5.68 5.13 10.49
N LEU A 19 -4.54 4.89 9.84
CA LEU A 19 -4.47 4.64 8.41
C LEU A 19 -4.63 3.15 8.12
N THR A 20 -5.54 2.79 7.21
CA THR A 20 -5.69 1.43 6.68
C THR A 20 -5.52 1.45 5.17
N LEU A 21 -4.57 0.66 4.66
CA LEU A 21 -4.30 0.57 3.23
C LEU A 21 -4.67 -0.83 2.72
N LYS A 22 -5.61 -0.89 1.76
CA LYS A 22 -6.06 -2.12 1.10
C LYS A 22 -5.79 -2.02 -0.39
N PHE A 23 -5.24 -3.07 -0.97
CA PHE A 23 -4.96 -3.15 -2.40
C PHE A 23 -5.18 -4.57 -2.90
N GLN A 24 -5.44 -4.69 -4.19
CA GLN A 24 -5.56 -5.95 -4.90
C GLN A 24 -4.68 -5.89 -6.14
N VAL A 25 -4.07 -7.01 -6.50
CA VAL A 25 -3.24 -7.13 -7.70
C VAL A 25 -4.00 -7.98 -8.70
N LYS A 26 -4.09 -7.50 -9.94
CA LYS A 26 -4.72 -8.22 -11.05
C LYS A 26 -3.74 -8.47 -12.18
N ALA A 27 -3.87 -9.61 -12.85
CA ALA A 27 -3.16 -9.90 -14.08
C ALA A 27 -3.68 -9.02 -15.22
N LYS A 28 -2.78 -8.34 -15.93
CA LYS A 28 -3.16 -7.43 -17.03
C LYS A 28 -3.85 -8.16 -18.20
N GLN A 29 -3.52 -9.44 -18.40
CA GLN A 29 -3.98 -10.21 -19.56
C GLN A 29 -5.31 -10.93 -19.32
N THR A 30 -5.53 -11.44 -18.10
CA THR A 30 -6.69 -12.28 -17.77
C THR A 30 -7.71 -11.58 -16.86
N ASP A 31 -7.39 -10.39 -16.34
CA ASP A 31 -8.14 -9.66 -15.29
C ASP A 31 -8.34 -10.47 -13.98
N GLU A 32 -7.65 -11.60 -13.83
CA GLU A 32 -7.70 -12.45 -12.65
C GLU A 32 -6.92 -11.85 -11.49
N PHE A 33 -7.41 -12.07 -10.27
CA PHE A 33 -6.72 -11.66 -9.06
C PHE A 33 -5.49 -12.53 -8.80
N LEU A 34 -4.34 -11.88 -8.64
CA LEU A 34 -3.08 -12.54 -8.36
C LEU A 34 -2.78 -12.55 -6.86
N ARG A 35 -2.34 -13.71 -6.37
CA ARG A 35 -1.72 -13.82 -5.05
C ARG A 35 -0.22 -13.67 -5.21
N VAL A 36 0.32 -12.60 -4.66
CA VAL A 36 1.77 -12.40 -4.59
C VAL A 36 2.34 -13.16 -3.40
N GLN A 37 3.55 -13.70 -3.54
CA GLN A 37 4.24 -14.41 -2.46
C GLN A 37 4.47 -13.49 -1.26
N GLN A 38 4.94 -12.27 -1.53
CA GLN A 38 5.16 -11.23 -0.52
C GLN A 38 4.91 -9.86 -1.15
N ALA A 39 4.33 -8.94 -0.38
CA ALA A 39 4.21 -7.53 -0.72
C ALA A 39 4.66 -6.69 0.47
N PHE A 40 5.29 -5.55 0.18
CA PHE A 40 5.85 -4.67 1.18
C PHE A 40 5.32 -3.25 1.00
N LEU A 41 4.93 -2.60 2.09
CA LEU A 41 4.67 -1.17 2.14
C LEU A 41 5.90 -0.45 2.68
N ARG A 42 6.44 0.48 1.91
CA ARG A 42 7.54 1.34 2.33
C ARG A 42 7.04 2.74 2.64
N LEU A 43 7.24 3.18 3.87
CA LEU A 43 7.02 4.56 4.29
C LEU A 43 8.37 5.25 4.45
N THR A 44 8.59 6.32 3.69
CA THR A 44 9.85 7.08 3.70
C THR A 44 9.62 8.47 4.27
N ASN A 45 10.37 8.84 5.30
CA ASN A 45 10.43 10.21 5.79
C ASN A 45 11.38 11.02 4.90
N LYS A 46 10.83 11.93 4.09
CA LYS A 46 11.60 12.74 3.14
C LYS A 46 12.60 13.71 3.79
N LYS A 47 12.41 14.08 5.07
CA LYS A 47 13.30 15.02 5.77
C LYS A 47 14.54 14.33 6.32
N SER A 48 14.37 13.15 6.91
CA SER A 48 15.47 12.40 7.52
C SER A 48 16.04 11.31 6.62
N ASN A 49 15.43 11.06 5.46
CA ASN A 49 15.73 9.94 4.55
C ASN A 49 15.66 8.55 5.21
N LYS A 50 14.99 8.44 6.36
CA LYS A 50 14.74 7.15 7.01
C LYS A 50 13.51 6.50 6.40
N GLU A 51 13.52 5.17 6.36
CA GLU A 51 12.42 4.37 5.86
C GLU A 51 11.99 3.31 6.87
N VAL A 52 10.73 2.92 6.78
CA VAL A 52 10.14 1.79 7.50
C VAL A 52 9.44 0.91 6.48
N ILE A 53 9.66 -0.40 6.58
CA ILE A 53 9.08 -1.40 5.68
C ILE A 53 8.13 -2.26 6.49
N TYR A 54 6.88 -2.33 6.04
CA TYR A 54 5.85 -3.21 6.58
C TYR A 54 5.59 -4.36 5.62
N LEU A 55 5.45 -5.57 6.14
CA LEU A 55 4.95 -6.70 5.35
C LEU A 55 3.43 -6.57 5.22
N ALA A 56 2.92 -6.61 3.99
CA ALA A 56 1.49 -6.60 3.75
C ALA A 56 0.91 -7.99 4.04
N GLU A 57 -0.11 -8.04 4.86
CA GLU A 57 -0.84 -9.27 5.13
C GLU A 57 -1.62 -9.68 3.87
N ALA A 58 -1.48 -10.95 3.48
CA ALA A 58 -2.34 -11.49 2.45
C ALA A 58 -3.76 -11.54 3.01
N ALA A 59 -4.73 -11.00 2.26
CA ALA A 59 -6.14 -11.21 2.60
C ALA A 59 -6.40 -12.72 2.57
N THR A 60 -6.51 -13.33 3.75
CA THR A 60 -7.10 -14.66 3.90
C THR A 60 -8.57 -14.50 3.55
N GLY A 61 -8.94 -14.99 2.36
CA GLY A 61 -10.33 -15.24 2.01
C GLY A 61 -10.93 -16.30 2.93
#